data_AF-A0A931MER4-F1
#
_entry.id   AF-A0A931MER4-F1
#
_cell.length_a   1.000
_cell.length_b   1.000
_cell.length_c   1.000
_cell.angle_alpha   90.00
_cell.angle_beta   90.00
_cell.angle_gamma   90.00
#
_symmetry.space_group_name_H-M   'P 1'
#
loop_
_entity.id
_entity.type
_entity.pdbx_description
1 polymer ?
#
loop_
_entity_poly.entity_id
_entity_poly.type
_entity_poly.pdbx_seq_one_letter_code
_entity_poly.pdbx_strand_id
1 'polypeptide(L)'
;MRAFLYLLTNILKYISLILRYFLEEFLETNRNENPEVCTGALSSFLTLIRASDYLATQLSFRCENQGLTISQFGILETLCRSGAQCQKELGEKIFKSSGNITLVIDNLEKRALVRRERQGEDRRFIRIYLTDEGKKVITEVIPKVSSFIQEEFKVLTREEQKKLFCMCRKLIGLPAQDF
;
A
#
# COMPACT_ATOMS: atom_id res chain seq x y z
N MET A 1 -2.54 24.00 4.54
CA MET A 1 -2.82 22.55 4.65
C MET A 1 -2.04 21.68 3.65
N ARG A 2 -1.99 21.98 2.34
CA ARG A 2 -1.17 21.21 1.37
C ARG A 2 0.35 21.28 1.61
N ALA A 3 0.88 22.43 2.01
CA ALA A 3 2.30 22.59 2.35
C ALA A 3 2.71 21.75 3.57
N PHE A 4 1.82 21.56 4.55
CA PHE A 4 2.08 20.77 5.77
C PHE A 4 2.12 19.26 5.48
N LEU A 5 1.22 18.76 4.63
CA LEU A 5 1.24 17.36 4.17
C LEU A 5 2.48 17.04 3.31
N TYR A 6 2.93 18.00 2.49
CA TYR A 6 4.16 17.86 1.69
C TYR A 6 5.42 17.86 2.57
N LEU A 7 5.42 18.70 3.62
CA LEU A 7 6.50 18.72 4.61
C LEU A 7 6.52 17.41 5.41
N LEU A 8 5.37 16.91 5.85
CA LEU A 8 5.27 15.66 6.62
C LEU A 8 5.68 14.43 5.79
N THR A 9 5.27 14.35 4.52
CA THR A 9 5.71 13.26 3.62
C THR A 9 7.18 13.35 3.26
N ASN A 10 7.74 14.56 3.11
CA ASN A 10 9.19 14.72 2.95
C ASN A 10 9.96 14.40 4.24
N ILE A 11 9.46 14.79 5.41
CA ILE A 11 10.05 14.44 6.71
C ILE A 11 10.02 12.93 6.91
N LEU A 12 8.93 12.25 6.59
CA LEU A 12 8.86 10.77 6.67
C LEU A 12 9.80 10.09 5.66
N LYS A 13 9.93 10.63 4.44
CA LYS A 13 10.94 10.16 3.47
C LYS A 13 12.36 10.40 3.97
N TYR A 14 12.64 11.57 4.55
CA TYR A 14 13.95 11.94 5.10
C TYR A 14 14.29 11.09 6.33
N ILE A 15 13.32 10.83 7.21
CA ILE A 15 13.46 9.90 8.34
C ILE A 15 13.73 8.49 7.81
N SER A 16 13.04 8.04 6.75
CA SER A 16 13.33 6.74 6.13
C SER A 16 14.71 6.67 5.47
N LEU A 17 15.17 7.77 4.86
CA LEU A 17 16.51 7.87 4.26
C LEU A 17 17.59 7.91 5.33
N ILE A 18 17.41 8.72 6.38
CA ILE A 18 18.32 8.84 7.51
C ILE A 18 18.38 7.51 8.25
N LEU A 19 17.25 6.85 8.51
CA LEU A 19 17.25 5.50 9.08
C LEU A 19 17.94 4.49 8.15
N ARG A 20 17.75 4.59 6.84
CA ARG A 20 18.43 3.71 5.87
C ARG A 20 19.94 3.92 5.88
N TYR A 21 20.42 5.16 5.75
CA TYR A 21 21.85 5.49 5.79
C TYR A 21 22.47 5.16 7.14
N PHE A 22 21.82 5.55 8.24
CA PHE A 22 22.28 5.26 9.60
C PHE A 22 22.36 3.76 9.85
N LEU A 23 21.39 2.96 9.38
CA LEU A 23 21.40 1.51 9.57
C LEU A 23 22.41 0.81 8.66
N GLU A 24 22.64 1.31 7.45
CA GLU A 24 23.67 0.78 6.54
C GLU A 24 25.08 1.05 7.09
N GLU A 25 25.37 2.29 7.50
CA GLU A 25 26.64 2.69 8.11
C GLU A 25 26.86 2.02 9.47
N PHE A 26 25.80 1.89 10.28
CA PHE A 26 25.83 1.14 11.54
C PHE A 26 26.14 -0.35 11.32
N LEU A 27 25.57 -0.98 10.28
CA LEU A 27 25.85 -2.38 9.96
C LEU A 27 27.26 -2.58 9.42
N GLU A 28 27.77 -1.67 8.60
CA GLU A 28 29.15 -1.73 8.10
C GLU A 28 30.17 -1.56 9.24
N THR A 29 29.91 -0.65 10.18
CA THR A 29 30.77 -0.39 11.34
C THR A 29 30.74 -1.55 12.35
N ASN A 30 29.54 -2.05 12.70
CA ASN A 30 29.40 -3.12 13.70
C ASN A 30 29.73 -4.53 13.19
N ARG A 31 29.80 -4.75 11.86
CA ARG A 31 30.27 -6.00 11.26
C ARG A 31 31.71 -6.34 11.71
N ASN A 32 32.53 -5.32 12.00
CA ASN A 32 33.93 -5.50 12.37
C ASN A 32 34.18 -5.53 13.89
N GLU A 33 33.32 -4.88 14.69
CA GLU A 33 33.56 -4.69 16.13
C GLU A 33 32.67 -5.57 17.04
N ASN A 34 31.49 -6.01 16.59
CA ASN A 34 30.56 -6.78 17.45
C ASN A 34 29.63 -7.73 16.66
N PRO A 35 30.09 -8.94 16.28
CA PRO A 35 29.36 -9.85 15.39
C PRO A 35 28.02 -10.37 15.94
N GLU A 36 27.82 -10.30 17.26
CA GLU A 36 26.61 -10.77 17.96
C GLU A 36 25.46 -9.75 18.00
N VAL A 37 25.67 -8.53 17.50
CA VAL A 37 24.60 -7.52 17.36
C VAL A 37 23.63 -7.96 16.25
N CYS A 38 22.69 -8.85 16.58
CA CYS A 38 21.46 -9.16 15.85
C CYS A 38 21.53 -9.05 14.31
N THR A 39 22.63 -9.49 13.71
CA THR A 39 22.95 -9.24 12.29
C THR A 39 21.86 -9.83 11.39
N GLY A 40 21.34 -11.01 11.75
CA GLY A 40 20.24 -11.66 11.04
C GLY A 40 18.90 -10.90 11.14
N ALA A 41 18.50 -10.44 12.33
CA ALA A 41 17.23 -9.76 12.52
C ALA A 41 17.21 -8.37 11.83
N LEU A 42 18.29 -7.61 11.99
CA LEU A 42 18.42 -6.29 11.39
C LEU A 42 18.56 -6.37 9.87
N SER A 43 19.38 -7.30 9.36
CA SER A 43 19.48 -7.54 7.91
C SER A 43 18.16 -8.01 7.31
N SER A 44 17.40 -8.86 8.03
CA SER A 44 16.07 -9.31 7.59
C SER A 44 15.09 -8.14 7.54
N PHE A 45 15.07 -7.30 8.57
CA PHE A 45 14.22 -6.11 8.62
C PHE A 45 14.51 -5.13 7.47
N LEU A 46 15.79 -4.80 7.25
CA LEU A 46 16.19 -3.91 6.16
C LEU A 46 15.88 -4.49 4.78
N THR A 47 16.16 -5.78 4.58
CA THR A 47 15.85 -6.47 3.32
C THR A 47 14.34 -6.48 3.07
N LEU A 48 13.54 -6.72 4.10
CA LEU A 48 12.08 -6.69 4.01
C LEU A 48 11.56 -5.29 3.64
N ILE A 49 12.09 -4.23 4.25
CA ILE A 49 11.75 -2.85 3.89
C ILE A 49 12.11 -2.57 2.43
N ARG A 50 13.34 -2.89 2.00
CA ARG A 50 13.80 -2.66 0.63
C ARG A 50 12.94 -3.40 -0.39
N ALA A 51 12.62 -4.66 -0.13
CA ALA A 51 11.75 -5.47 -0.98
C ALA A 51 10.33 -4.87 -1.05
N SER A 52 9.76 -4.47 0.10
CA SER A 52 8.46 -3.81 0.17
C SER A 52 8.43 -2.49 -0.61
N ASP A 53 9.43 -1.64 -0.45
CA ASP A 53 9.55 -0.36 -1.16
C ASP A 53 9.67 -0.55 -2.67
N TYR A 54 10.48 -1.53 -3.10
CA TYR A 54 10.63 -1.89 -4.50
C TYR A 54 9.28 -2.32 -5.10
N LEU A 55 8.58 -3.28 -4.47
CA LEU A 55 7.29 -3.77 -4.92
C LEU A 55 6.23 -2.66 -4.95
N ALA A 56 6.19 -1.81 -3.92
CA ALA A 56 5.27 -0.67 -3.86
C ALA A 56 5.53 0.36 -4.99
N THR A 57 6.80 0.57 -5.35
CA THR A 57 7.19 1.46 -6.45
C THR A 57 6.76 0.90 -7.79
N GLN A 58 7.04 -0.38 -8.04
CA GLN A 58 6.61 -1.05 -9.27
C GLN A 58 5.09 -1.05 -9.39
N LEU A 59 4.38 -1.40 -8.33
CA LEU A 59 2.92 -1.41 -8.32
C LEU A 59 2.32 -0.01 -8.59
N SER A 60 2.92 1.05 -8.05
CA SER A 60 2.51 2.44 -8.34
C SER A 60 2.66 2.75 -9.82
N PHE A 61 3.83 2.46 -10.41
CA PHE A 61 4.09 2.68 -11.82
C PHE A 61 3.10 1.92 -12.72
N ARG A 62 2.78 0.66 -12.36
CA ARG A 62 1.82 -0.14 -13.12
C ARG A 62 0.40 0.39 -13.02
N CYS A 63 -0.04 0.85 -11.86
CA CYS A 63 -1.35 1.51 -11.71
C CYS A 63 -1.40 2.78 -12.56
N GLU A 64 -0.33 3.58 -12.54
CA GLU A 64 -0.25 4.84 -13.30
C GLU A 64 -0.35 4.60 -14.81
N ASN A 65 0.28 3.53 -15.31
CA ASN A 65 0.13 3.09 -16.71
C ASN A 65 -1.30 2.66 -17.07
N GLN A 66 -2.15 2.37 -16.08
CA GLN A 66 -3.58 2.11 -16.25
C GLN A 66 -4.45 3.34 -15.96
N GLY A 67 -3.85 4.53 -15.82
CA GLY A 67 -4.56 5.79 -15.58
C GLY A 67 -5.13 5.93 -14.17
N LEU A 68 -4.60 5.19 -13.19
CA LEU A 68 -4.99 5.28 -11.78
C LEU A 68 -3.75 5.45 -10.90
N THR A 69 -3.81 6.34 -9.91
CA THR A 69 -2.80 6.28 -8.84
C THR A 69 -3.01 5.03 -7.98
N ILE A 70 -1.98 4.56 -7.27
CA ILE A 70 -2.12 3.41 -6.36
C ILE A 70 -3.24 3.59 -5.32
N SER A 71 -3.45 4.80 -4.83
CA SER A 71 -4.53 5.12 -3.89
C SER A 71 -5.90 5.11 -4.56
N GLN A 72 -6.00 5.58 -5.81
CA GLN A 72 -7.25 5.52 -6.58
C GLN A 72 -7.63 4.06 -6.87
N PHE A 73 -6.66 3.26 -7.31
CA PHE A 73 -6.83 1.82 -7.50
C PHE A 73 -7.31 1.14 -6.21
N GLY A 74 -6.65 1.38 -5.08
CA GLY A 74 -7.03 0.79 -3.79
C GLY A 74 -8.45 1.12 -3.36
N ILE A 75 -8.91 2.37 -3.56
CA ILE A 75 -10.30 2.75 -3.27
C ILE A 75 -11.28 2.03 -4.18
N LEU A 76 -11.04 2.04 -5.50
CA LEU A 76 -11.95 1.42 -6.46
C LEU A 76 -12.02 -0.11 -6.26
N GLU A 77 -10.88 -0.77 -6.02
CA GLU A 77 -10.81 -2.21 -5.71
C GLU A 77 -11.60 -2.52 -4.43
N THR A 78 -11.40 -1.73 -3.38
CA THR A 78 -12.09 -1.94 -2.10
C THR A 78 -13.59 -1.79 -2.26
N LEU A 79 -14.05 -0.77 -2.99
CA LEU A 79 -15.48 -0.57 -3.26
C LEU A 79 -16.06 -1.66 -4.16
N CYS A 80 -15.28 -2.20 -5.10
CA CYS A 80 -15.69 -3.29 -5.99
C CYS A 80 -15.93 -4.57 -5.18
N ARG A 81 -15.02 -4.88 -4.25
CA ARG A 81 -15.06 -6.09 -3.43
C ARG A 81 -15.99 -6.00 -2.22
N SER A 82 -16.03 -4.85 -1.54
CA SER A 82 -16.72 -4.68 -0.26
C SER A 82 -18.00 -3.85 -0.36
N GLY A 83 -18.35 -3.37 -1.55
CA GLY A 83 -19.47 -2.45 -1.75
C GLY A 83 -19.19 -1.05 -1.20
N ALA A 84 -20.26 -0.27 -1.00
CA ALA A 84 -20.15 1.11 -0.54
C ALA A 84 -19.57 1.20 0.87
N GLN A 85 -18.64 2.13 1.06
CA GLN A 85 -17.91 2.33 2.33
C GLN A 85 -17.94 3.81 2.71
N CYS A 86 -17.77 4.11 3.99
CA CYS A 86 -17.47 5.46 4.42
C CYS A 86 -15.99 5.80 4.22
N GLN A 87 -15.66 7.09 4.26
CA GLN A 87 -14.30 7.57 4.05
C GLN A 87 -13.31 7.00 5.08
N LYS A 88 -13.75 6.80 6.33
CA LYS A 88 -12.91 6.23 7.39
C LYS A 88 -12.52 4.79 7.08
N GLU A 89 -13.50 3.95 6.71
CA GLU A 89 -13.29 2.55 6.32
C GLU A 89 -12.35 2.42 5.11
N LEU A 90 -12.50 3.30 4.12
CA LEU A 90 -11.59 3.32 2.98
C LEU A 90 -10.16 3.70 3.40
N GLY A 91 -9.99 4.64 4.33
CA GLY A 91 -8.69 5.06 4.84
C GLY A 91 -7.96 3.97 5.61
N GLU A 92 -8.68 3.13 6.35
CA GLU A 92 -8.12 2.01 7.10
C GLU A 92 -7.70 0.83 6.20
N LYS A 93 -8.32 0.69 5.03
CA LYS A 93 -8.11 -0.44 4.11
C LYS A 93 -7.05 -0.21 3.04
N ILE A 94 -6.68 1.04 2.75
CA ILE A 94 -5.69 1.35 1.72
C ILE A 94 -4.26 1.29 2.26
N PHE A 95 -3.38 0.56 1.56
CA PHE A 95 -1.99 0.26 1.96
C PHE A 95 -1.07 1.47 2.19
N LYS A 96 -1.47 2.70 1.81
CA LYS A 96 -0.68 3.93 2.04
C LYS A 96 -1.41 4.88 2.97
N SER A 97 -0.88 5.01 4.18
CA SER A 97 -1.23 6.03 5.16
C SER A 97 -1.00 7.45 4.59
N SER A 98 -2.00 8.32 4.77
CA SER A 98 -1.90 9.79 4.71
C SER A 98 -1.76 10.53 3.36
N GLY A 99 -2.25 9.95 2.25
CA GLY A 99 -2.81 10.82 1.22
C GLY A 99 -4.08 11.48 1.77
N ASN A 100 -4.37 12.75 1.43
CA ASN A 100 -5.67 13.35 1.74
C ASN A 100 -6.76 12.51 1.04
N ILE A 101 -7.33 11.52 1.73
CA ILE A 101 -8.28 10.57 1.14
C ILE A 101 -9.49 11.30 0.58
N THR A 102 -9.88 12.43 1.19
CA THR A 102 -10.88 13.34 0.63
C THR A 102 -10.47 13.78 -0.78
N LEU A 103 -9.22 14.23 -0.98
CA LEU A 103 -8.70 14.62 -2.29
C LEU A 103 -8.68 13.46 -3.30
N VAL A 104 -8.36 12.24 -2.85
CA VAL A 104 -8.38 11.06 -3.72
C VAL A 104 -9.81 10.77 -4.18
N ILE A 105 -10.77 10.77 -3.25
CA ILE A 105 -12.18 10.56 -3.55
C ILE A 105 -12.72 11.71 -4.41
N ASP A 106 -12.35 12.97 -4.13
CA ASP A 106 -12.74 14.14 -4.95
C ASP A 106 -12.27 13.98 -6.39
N ASN A 107 -11.05 13.51 -6.60
CA ASN A 107 -10.52 13.28 -7.94
C ASN A 107 -11.21 12.11 -8.65
N LEU A 108 -11.62 11.07 -7.90
CA LEU A 108 -12.40 9.97 -8.46
C LEU A 108 -13.83 10.41 -8.82
N GLU A 109 -14.45 11.24 -7.99
CA GLU A 109 -15.79 11.77 -8.22
C GLU A 109 -15.80 12.75 -9.39
N LYS A 110 -14.78 13.61 -9.51
CA LYS A 110 -14.56 14.48 -10.71
C LYS A 110 -14.41 13.69 -12.00
N ARG A 111 -13.89 12.46 -11.92
CA ARG A 111 -13.78 11.53 -13.05
C ARG A 111 -15.05 10.68 -13.23
N ALA A 112 -16.10 10.93 -12.46
CA ALA A 112 -17.34 10.16 -12.44
C ALA A 112 -17.15 8.65 -12.16
N LEU A 113 -16.07 8.25 -11.48
CA LEU A 113 -15.80 6.85 -11.13
C LEU A 113 -16.43 6.44 -9.79
N VAL A 114 -16.67 7.42 -8.92
CA VAL A 114 -17.39 7.23 -7.66
C VAL A 114 -18.41 8.34 -7.47
N ARG A 115 -19.38 8.10 -6.58
CA ARG A 115 -20.35 9.10 -6.15
C ARG A 115 -20.51 9.06 -4.64
N ARG A 116 -20.72 10.22 -4.02
CA ARG A 116 -21.08 10.32 -2.60
C ARG A 116 -22.58 10.39 -2.43
N GLU A 117 -23.11 9.60 -1.50
CA GLU A 117 -24.51 9.63 -1.12
C GLU A 117 -24.64 9.71 0.39
N ARG A 118 -25.55 10.57 0.85
CA ARG A 118 -25.87 10.71 2.28
C ARG A 118 -26.89 9.64 2.66
N GLN A 119 -26.59 8.87 3.69
CA GLN A 119 -27.59 8.02 4.35
C GLN A 119 -28.18 8.77 5.56
N GLY A 120 -29.42 9.22 5.44
CA GLY A 120 -30.15 9.89 6.51
C GLY A 120 -29.77 11.36 6.74
N GLU A 121 -30.25 11.92 7.84
CA GLU A 121 -30.10 13.35 8.16
C GLU A 121 -28.71 13.72 8.75
N ASP A 122 -27.99 12.74 9.29
CA ASP A 122 -26.70 12.98 9.93
C ASP A 122 -25.57 13.04 8.89
N ARG A 123 -24.91 14.21 8.81
CA ARG A 123 -23.80 14.52 7.90
C ARG A 123 -22.60 13.58 8.05
N ARG A 124 -22.54 12.78 9.12
CA ARG A 124 -21.49 11.77 9.38
C ARG A 124 -21.67 10.47 8.59
N PHE A 125 -22.80 10.27 7.91
CA PHE A 125 -23.09 9.06 7.13
C PHE A 125 -22.99 9.28 5.62
N ILE A 126 -21.85 9.81 5.16
CA ILE A 126 -21.55 9.85 3.72
C ILE A 126 -20.93 8.51 3.33
N ARG A 127 -21.61 7.80 2.43
CA ARG A 127 -21.09 6.60 1.78
C ARG A 127 -20.60 6.93 0.37
N ILE A 128 -19.48 6.30 0.02
CA ILE A 128 -18.90 6.36 -1.31
C ILE A 128 -19.33 5.10 -2.05
N TYR A 129 -19.91 5.29 -3.23
CA TYR A 129 -20.35 4.22 -4.11
C TYR A 129 -19.53 4.24 -5.39
N LEU A 130 -19.24 3.06 -5.95
CA LEU A 130 -18.82 2.96 -7.35
C LEU A 130 -19.97 3.40 -8.26
N THR A 131 -19.62 4.13 -9.32
CA THR A 131 -20.52 4.30 -10.47
C THR A 131 -20.37 3.11 -11.42
N ASP A 132 -21.25 2.99 -12.41
CA ASP A 132 -21.11 2.00 -13.47
C ASP A 132 -19.79 2.17 -14.24
N GLU A 133 -19.37 3.42 -14.46
CA GLU A 133 -18.10 3.73 -15.10
C GLU A 133 -16.90 3.33 -14.24
N GLY A 134 -16.94 3.66 -12.94
CA GLY A 134 -15.92 3.19 -11.99
C GLY A 134 -15.81 1.67 -11.95
N LYS A 135 -16.95 0.97 -12.01
CA LYS A 135 -17.01 -0.49 -12.05
C LYS A 135 -16.38 -1.05 -13.33
N LYS A 136 -16.66 -0.47 -14.50
CA LYS A 136 -16.02 -0.86 -15.77
C LYS A 136 -14.50 -0.70 -15.69
N VAL A 137 -14.03 0.49 -15.32
CA VAL A 137 -12.60 0.80 -15.21
C VAL A 137 -11.90 -0.17 -14.28
N ILE A 138 -12.41 -0.38 -13.06
CA ILE A 138 -11.71 -1.22 -12.09
C ILE A 138 -11.71 -2.71 -12.48
N THR A 139 -12.78 -3.18 -13.13
CA THR A 139 -12.87 -4.58 -13.60
C THR A 139 -11.86 -4.86 -14.72
N GLU A 140 -11.50 -3.85 -15.52
CA GLU A 140 -10.43 -3.96 -16.52
C GLU A 140 -9.03 -3.90 -15.91
N VAL A 141 -8.83 -3.07 -14.87
CA VAL A 141 -7.51 -2.84 -14.28
C VAL A 141 -7.07 -3.94 -13.32
N ILE A 142 -7.99 -4.52 -12.52
CA ILE A 142 -7.70 -5.60 -11.56
C ILE A 142 -6.90 -6.75 -12.19
N PRO A 143 -7.31 -7.37 -13.32
CA PRO A 143 -6.57 -8.49 -13.89
C PRO A 143 -5.16 -8.10 -14.35
N LYS A 144 -4.97 -6.90 -14.89
CA LYS A 144 -3.65 -6.40 -15.34
C LYS A 144 -2.69 -6.17 -14.18
N VAL A 145 -3.20 -5.62 -13.07
CA VAL A 145 -2.42 -5.45 -11.84
C VAL A 145 -2.11 -6.80 -11.19
N SER A 146 -3.07 -7.73 -11.20
CA SER A 146 -2.90 -9.07 -10.63
C SER A 146 -1.88 -9.90 -11.41
N SER A 147 -1.93 -9.87 -12.75
CA SER A 147 -0.94 -10.56 -13.59
C SER A 147 0.46 -10.00 -13.38
N PHE A 148 0.58 -8.70 -13.17
CA PHE A 148 1.86 -8.07 -12.85
C PHE A 148 2.44 -8.59 -11.53
N ILE A 149 1.64 -8.64 -10.47
CA ILE A 149 2.09 -9.19 -9.17
C ILE A 149 2.49 -10.66 -9.32
N GLN A 150 1.73 -11.45 -10.07
CA GLN A 150 2.07 -12.84 -10.34
C GLN A 150 3.42 -12.97 -11.05
N GLU A 151 3.72 -12.11 -12.03
CA GLU A 151 4.99 -12.11 -12.75
C GLU A 151 6.17 -11.77 -11.83
N GLU A 152 6.06 -10.70 -11.03
CA GLU A 152 7.10 -10.30 -10.08
C GLU A 152 7.42 -11.42 -9.07
N PHE A 153 6.40 -12.19 -8.67
CA PHE A 153 6.56 -13.28 -7.72
C PHE A 153 7.05 -14.60 -8.34
N LYS A 154 7.18 -14.70 -9.68
CA LYS A 154 7.74 -15.90 -10.33
C LYS A 154 9.20 -16.18 -9.97
N VAL A 155 9.92 -15.17 -9.47
CA VAL A 155 11.29 -15.36 -8.96
C VAL A 155 11.33 -16.28 -7.74
N LEU A 156 10.19 -16.48 -7.07
CA LEU A 156 10.02 -17.36 -5.93
C LEU A 156 9.24 -18.62 -6.35
N THR A 157 9.75 -19.78 -5.95
CA THR A 157 9.00 -21.04 -6.01
C THR A 157 7.75 -20.99 -5.14
N ARG A 158 6.77 -21.86 -5.39
CA ARG A 158 5.53 -21.93 -4.58
C ARG A 158 5.81 -22.15 -3.08
N GLU A 159 6.82 -22.96 -2.76
CA GLU A 159 7.24 -23.19 -1.37
C GLU A 159 7.87 -21.94 -0.73
N GLU A 160 8.67 -21.18 -1.48
CA GLU A 160 9.24 -19.91 -1.00
C GLU A 160 8.15 -18.85 -0.79
N GLN A 161 7.17 -18.76 -1.70
CA GLN A 161 6.01 -17.87 -1.53
C GLN A 161 5.22 -18.22 -0.26
N LYS A 162 4.98 -19.50 0.00
CA LYS A 162 4.31 -19.97 1.22
C LYS A 162 5.12 -19.63 2.47
N LYS A 163 6.44 -19.83 2.46
CA LYS A 163 7.33 -19.45 3.57
C LYS A 163 7.29 -17.94 3.83
N LEU A 164 7.42 -17.12 2.78
CA LEU A 164 7.34 -15.67 2.86
C LEU A 164 6.00 -15.22 3.46
N PHE A 165 4.89 -15.77 2.97
CA PHE A 165 3.54 -15.48 3.48
C PHE A 165 3.43 -15.77 4.99
N CYS A 166 3.87 -16.96 5.43
CA CYS A 166 3.83 -17.34 6.84
C CYS A 166 4.72 -16.45 7.71
N MET A 167 5.94 -16.12 7.25
CA MET A 167 6.87 -15.24 7.97
C MET A 167 6.30 -13.83 8.13
N CYS A 168 5.78 -13.24 7.04
CA CYS A 168 5.17 -11.91 7.08
C CYS A 168 3.95 -11.87 8.01
N ARG A 169 3.07 -12.87 7.98
CA ARG A 169 1.92 -12.96 8.90
C ARG A 169 2.34 -13.04 10.36
N LYS A 170 3.37 -13.84 10.66
CA LYS A 170 3.93 -13.95 12.01
C LYS A 170 4.46 -12.60 12.52
N LEU A 171 5.12 -11.82 11.66
CA LEU A 171 5.64 -10.48 12.01
C LEU A 171 4.54 -9.47 12.37
N ILE A 172 3.35 -9.59 11.78
CA ILE A 172 2.20 -8.71 12.04
C ILE A 172 1.18 -9.30 13.02
N GLY A 173 1.53 -10.38 13.73
CA GLY A 173 0.69 -10.99 14.75
C GLY A 173 -0.54 -11.73 14.23
N LEU A 174 -0.58 -12.07 12.94
CA LEU A 174 -1.67 -12.85 12.35
C LEU A 174 -1.38 -14.36 12.41
N PRO A 175 -2.40 -15.21 12.66
CA PRO A 175 -2.21 -16.65 12.71
C PRO A 175 -1.78 -17.21 11.36
N ALA A 176 -1.03 -18.31 11.35
CA ALA A 176 -0.73 -19.05 10.12
C ALA A 176 -2.04 -19.55 9.50
N GLN A 177 -2.21 -19.35 8.20
CA GLN A 177 -3.36 -19.80 7.43
C GLN A 177 -2.86 -20.56 6.20
N ASP A 178 -3.68 -21.48 5.69
CA ASP A 178 -3.35 -22.19 4.45
C ASP A 178 -3.25 -21.21 3.27
N PHE A 179 -2.19 -21.40 2.49
CA PHE A 179 -1.84 -20.64 1.29
C PHE A 179 -2.51 -21.24 0.05
#